data_AF-A0A6P1JAU8-F1
#
_entry.id   AF-A0A6P1JAU8-F1
#
_cell.length_a   1.000
_cell.length_b   1.000
_cell.length_c   1.000
_cell.angle_alpha   90.00
_cell.angle_beta   90.00
_cell.angle_gamma   90.00
#
_symmetry.space_group_name_H-M   'P 1'
#
loop_
_entity.id
_entity.type
_entity.pdbx_description
1 polymer ?
#
loop_
_entity_poly.entity_id
_entity_poly.type
_entity_poly.pdbx_seq_one_letter_code
_entity_poly.pdbx_strand_id
1 'polypeptide(L)'
;MSDKDRYSEEDARLAREAADAVYASLLKRLGEANPRPRLAPTRRAVDYMGDPQQAYPVIQVAGTNGKTSTSRMIESLLRAHGLRVGLFTSPHLERFNERIVIDGEPISDLSLATNWIDVEPYLTMTDAELVGRGESTLSFFEALTVLAYAAFADAPVDVAVIEVGMGGEWDSTNVADAQVAVFTPIALDHTRQLGATIEEIARTKSGIVKPAAAVVSAKQTSEAEAVLRQAAELTESTIVFEGADFDVESTTVAVGGQLVSVRGLVTRYEQLLLPFFGDHQAENAAVAIAAVETFLGGGTQELTGNVLDEGFAAATSPGRLQIVGQSPRTVVDAAHNPHGAASLAAAIERYFDFDRVTAVIGVLAEKDAEGILRALLPVVDELIVTTAPSDRAVPAEELAELARTVFPAESVRVAADADGALTAGRLLAARTDKGALLVTGSITLVGRTITVARDENWLGA
;
A
#
# COMPACT_ATOMS: atom_id res chain seq x y z
N MET A 1 30.35 24.69 12.55
CA MET A 1 30.26 23.81 11.37
C MET A 1 31.54 23.95 10.58
N SER A 2 32.20 22.84 10.26
CA SER A 2 33.34 22.84 9.35
C SER A 2 32.87 23.12 7.92
N ASP A 3 33.76 23.54 7.02
CA ASP A 3 33.40 23.72 5.60
C ASP A 3 32.90 22.40 4.98
N LYS A 4 33.43 21.25 5.42
CA LYS A 4 32.99 19.92 4.98
C LYS A 4 31.52 19.62 5.35
N ASP A 5 31.09 20.07 6.53
CA ASP A 5 29.69 19.90 6.97
C ASP A 5 28.74 20.79 6.14
N ARG A 6 29.19 22.01 5.79
CA ARG A 6 28.44 22.93 4.93
C ARG A 6 28.30 22.43 3.49
N TYR A 7 29.38 21.89 2.91
CA TYR A 7 29.34 21.26 1.58
C TYR A 7 28.38 20.06 1.56
N SER A 8 28.39 19.23 2.61
CA SER A 8 27.47 18.08 2.71
C SER A 8 26.00 18.49 2.83
N GLU A 9 25.69 19.58 3.54
CA GLU A 9 24.32 20.10 3.65
C GLU A 9 23.83 20.72 2.33
N GLU A 10 24.70 21.43 1.61
CA GLU A 10 24.38 22.01 0.32
C GLU A 10 24.10 20.92 -0.74
N ASP A 11 24.94 19.88 -0.80
CA ASP A 11 24.75 18.75 -1.70
C ASP A 11 23.44 18.00 -1.41
N ALA A 12 23.11 17.78 -0.13
CA ALA A 12 21.86 17.15 0.27
C ALA A 12 20.64 18.00 -0.13
N ARG A 13 20.72 19.33 0.03
CA ARG A 13 19.67 20.26 -0.41
C ARG A 13 19.49 20.21 -1.93
N LEU A 14 20.58 20.23 -2.70
CA LEU A 14 20.53 20.16 -4.17
C LEU A 14 19.96 18.83 -4.66
N ALA A 15 20.35 17.71 -4.05
CA ALA A 15 19.77 16.40 -4.35
C ALA A 15 18.27 16.39 -4.09
N ARG A 16 17.83 16.97 -2.96
CA ARG A 16 16.41 17.09 -2.61
C ARG A 16 15.63 17.92 -3.63
N GLU A 17 16.16 19.08 -4.02
CA GLU A 17 15.55 19.93 -5.05
C GLU A 17 15.44 19.21 -6.40
N ALA A 18 16.43 18.39 -6.75
CA ALA A 18 16.40 17.58 -7.95
C ALA A 18 15.33 16.46 -7.88
N ALA A 19 15.21 15.76 -6.76
CA ALA A 19 14.16 14.76 -6.54
C ALA A 19 12.74 15.38 -6.56
N ASP A 20 12.56 16.55 -5.95
CA ASP A 20 11.28 17.28 -6.00
C ASP A 20 10.94 17.70 -7.44
N ALA A 21 11.95 18.04 -8.25
CA ALA A 21 11.78 18.34 -9.68
C ALA A 21 11.33 17.11 -10.50
N VAL A 22 11.81 15.90 -10.16
CA VAL A 22 11.33 14.64 -10.77
C VAL A 22 9.82 14.49 -10.53
N TYR A 23 9.40 14.65 -9.28
CA TYR A 23 7.97 14.53 -8.93
C TYR A 23 7.13 15.62 -9.63
N ALA A 24 7.62 16.86 -9.67
CA ALA A 24 6.96 17.95 -10.40
C ALA A 24 6.88 17.68 -11.92
N SER A 25 7.85 17.00 -12.51
CA SER A 25 7.81 16.57 -13.92
C SER A 25 6.72 15.52 -14.15
N LEU A 26 6.66 14.52 -13.27
CA LEU A 26 5.63 13.49 -13.32
C LEU A 26 4.22 14.07 -13.14
N LEU A 27 4.02 15.03 -12.22
CA LEU A 27 2.72 15.68 -11.98
C LEU A 27 2.15 16.45 -13.19
N LYS A 28 3.00 16.84 -14.16
CA LYS A 28 2.54 17.47 -15.42
C LYS A 28 1.87 16.47 -16.36
N ARG A 29 2.08 15.17 -16.16
CA ARG A 29 1.49 14.09 -16.95
C ARG A 29 0.03 13.86 -16.54
N LEU A 30 -0.71 13.11 -17.36
CA LEU A 30 -2.09 12.74 -17.02
C LEU A 30 -2.12 12.04 -15.65
N GLY A 31 -2.95 12.55 -14.74
CA GLY A 31 -2.90 12.21 -13.32
C GLY A 31 -3.17 10.74 -12.98
N GLU A 32 -2.68 10.32 -11.81
CA GLU A 32 -2.70 8.95 -11.28
C GLU A 32 -4.12 8.34 -11.19
N ALA A 33 -5.15 9.17 -10.98
CA ALA A 33 -6.54 8.72 -10.83
C ALA A 33 -7.24 8.34 -12.15
N ASN A 34 -6.59 8.52 -13.30
CA ASN A 34 -7.13 8.18 -14.62
C ASN A 34 -6.29 7.08 -15.31
N PRO A 35 -6.27 5.85 -14.75
CA PRO A 35 -5.59 4.74 -15.39
C PRO A 35 -6.26 4.46 -16.73
N ARG A 36 -5.42 4.21 -17.74
CA ARG A 36 -5.88 3.84 -19.07
C ARG A 36 -5.69 2.35 -19.26
N PRO A 37 -6.69 1.63 -19.78
CA PRO A 37 -6.56 0.20 -20.02
C PRO A 37 -5.66 -0.05 -21.24
N ARG A 38 -4.34 0.20 -21.12
CA ARG A 38 -3.36 0.04 -22.19
C ARG A 38 -1.98 -0.29 -21.63
N LEU A 39 -1.36 -1.35 -22.13
CA LEU A 39 0.03 -1.72 -21.81
C LEU A 39 1.04 -1.27 -22.86
N ALA A 40 0.59 -1.13 -24.11
CA ALA A 40 1.49 -0.89 -25.26
C ALA A 40 2.41 0.32 -25.09
N PRO A 41 1.96 1.47 -24.54
CA PRO A 41 2.83 2.62 -24.30
C PRO A 41 3.93 2.35 -23.27
N THR A 42 3.59 1.77 -22.12
CA THR A 42 4.57 1.39 -21.10
C THR A 42 5.57 0.38 -21.66
N ARG A 43 5.08 -0.63 -22.39
CA ARG A 43 5.92 -1.65 -23.04
C ARG A 43 6.89 -1.02 -24.04
N ARG A 44 6.43 -0.02 -24.80
CA ARG A 44 7.28 0.71 -25.74
C ARG A 44 8.37 1.52 -25.04
N ALA A 45 8.06 2.14 -23.90
CA ALA A 45 9.03 2.90 -23.13
C ALA A 45 10.14 2.00 -22.56
N VAL A 46 9.79 0.85 -21.98
CA VAL A 46 10.80 -0.11 -21.47
C VAL A 46 11.58 -0.81 -22.58
N ASP A 47 10.97 -1.07 -23.74
CA ASP A 47 11.65 -1.61 -24.93
C ASP A 47 12.80 -0.71 -25.40
N TYR A 48 12.61 0.61 -25.39
CA TYR A 48 13.71 1.54 -25.71
C TYR A 48 14.89 1.49 -24.73
N MET A 49 14.64 1.05 -23.50
CA MET A 49 15.64 0.91 -22.45
C MET A 49 16.30 -0.48 -22.45
N GLY A 50 15.93 -1.37 -23.37
CA GLY A 50 16.41 -2.75 -23.39
C GLY A 50 15.76 -3.64 -22.33
N ASP A 51 14.48 -3.41 -22.03
CA ASP A 51 13.66 -4.22 -21.13
C ASP A 51 14.21 -4.36 -19.69
N PRO A 52 14.41 -3.25 -18.94
CA PRO A 52 14.94 -3.29 -17.57
C PRO A 52 14.11 -4.15 -16.61
N GLN A 53 12.81 -4.30 -16.85
CA GLN A 53 11.90 -5.15 -16.08
C GLN A 53 12.17 -6.66 -16.24
N GLN A 54 13.01 -7.07 -17.20
CA GLN A 54 13.44 -8.46 -17.40
C GLN A 54 14.82 -8.75 -16.79
N ALA A 55 15.49 -7.75 -16.20
CA ALA A 55 16.82 -7.90 -15.65
C ALA A 55 16.86 -8.68 -14.32
N TYR A 56 15.70 -8.86 -13.67
CA TYR A 56 15.55 -9.52 -12.39
C TYR A 56 14.19 -10.25 -12.28
N PRO A 57 14.08 -11.29 -11.45
CA PRO A 57 12.81 -11.90 -11.05
C PRO A 57 11.81 -10.90 -10.46
N VAL A 58 10.52 -11.15 -10.69
CA VAL A 58 9.42 -10.32 -10.18
C VAL A 58 8.40 -11.16 -9.41
N ILE A 59 8.03 -10.68 -8.22
CA ILE A 59 6.81 -11.08 -7.50
C ILE A 59 5.81 -9.94 -7.65
N GLN A 60 4.64 -10.20 -8.22
CA GLN A 60 3.65 -9.17 -8.49
C GLN A 60 2.42 -9.34 -7.59
N VAL A 61 2.02 -8.27 -6.91
CA VAL A 61 0.97 -8.30 -5.88
C VAL A 61 -0.23 -7.48 -6.32
N ALA A 62 -1.37 -8.16 -6.52
CA ALA A 62 -2.67 -7.57 -6.81
C ALA A 62 -3.67 -7.84 -5.68
N GLY A 63 -4.78 -7.10 -5.70
CA GLY A 63 -5.87 -7.24 -4.73
C GLY A 63 -6.56 -5.92 -4.44
N THR A 64 -7.56 -5.93 -3.57
CA THR A 64 -8.29 -4.72 -3.18
C THR A 64 -7.66 -4.12 -1.92
N ASN A 65 -7.58 -4.89 -0.84
CA ASN A 65 -6.97 -4.51 0.42
C ASN A 65 -5.75 -5.39 0.75
N GLY A 66 -4.82 -4.91 1.56
CA GLY A 66 -3.66 -5.70 2.02
C GLY A 66 -2.46 -5.74 1.07
N LYS A 67 -2.57 -5.23 -0.17
CA LYS A 67 -1.47 -5.19 -1.16
C LYS A 67 -0.17 -4.63 -0.59
N THR A 68 -0.18 -3.36 -0.19
CA THR A 68 1.02 -2.68 0.33
C THR A 68 1.62 -3.38 1.55
N SER A 69 0.80 -3.88 2.48
CA SER A 69 1.26 -4.58 3.68
C SER A 69 1.90 -5.93 3.31
N THR A 70 1.25 -6.71 2.45
CA THR A 70 1.76 -7.99 1.94
C THR A 70 3.05 -7.79 1.15
N SER A 71 3.11 -6.82 0.24
CA SER A 71 4.33 -6.50 -0.52
C SER A 71 5.51 -6.13 0.40
N ARG A 72 5.26 -5.35 1.45
CA ARG A 72 6.28 -4.98 2.45
C ARG A 72 6.74 -6.15 3.30
N MET A 73 5.84 -7.08 3.66
CA MET A 73 6.22 -8.31 4.35
C MET A 73 7.05 -9.24 3.46
N ILE A 74 6.65 -9.40 2.19
CA ILE A 74 7.41 -10.18 1.19
C ILE A 74 8.81 -9.58 1.01
N GLU A 75 8.92 -8.26 0.81
CA GLU A 75 10.20 -7.58 0.69
C GLU A 75 11.08 -7.84 1.92
N SER A 76 10.54 -7.64 3.11
CA SER A 76 11.31 -7.76 4.35
C SER A 76 11.78 -9.20 4.60
N LEU A 77 10.95 -10.20 4.30
CA LEU A 77 11.32 -11.61 4.39
C LEU A 77 12.41 -12.00 3.38
N LEU A 78 12.31 -11.54 2.13
CA LEU A 78 13.33 -11.80 1.10
C LEU A 78 14.66 -11.11 1.45
N ARG A 79 14.60 -9.89 2.00
CA ARG A 79 15.78 -9.16 2.47
C ARG A 79 16.41 -9.85 3.68
N ALA A 80 15.62 -10.34 4.63
CA ALA A 80 16.10 -11.16 5.76
C ALA A 80 16.69 -12.50 5.29
N HIS A 81 16.24 -13.04 4.15
CA HIS A 81 16.88 -14.19 3.50
C HIS A 81 18.24 -13.85 2.86
N GLY A 82 18.61 -12.57 2.78
CA GLY A 82 19.90 -12.10 2.24
C GLY A 82 19.86 -11.69 0.77
N LEU A 83 18.68 -11.54 0.18
CA LEU A 83 18.54 -11.00 -1.17
C LEU A 83 18.54 -9.47 -1.17
N ARG A 84 19.02 -8.89 -2.27
CA ARG A 84 18.83 -7.48 -2.59
C ARG A 84 17.44 -7.29 -3.19
N VAL A 85 16.58 -6.48 -2.57
CA VAL A 85 15.16 -6.45 -2.93
C VAL A 85 14.72 -5.05 -3.36
N GLY A 86 14.11 -4.96 -4.54
CA GLY A 86 13.35 -3.80 -4.97
C GLY A 86 11.89 -3.93 -4.54
N LEU A 87 11.28 -2.86 -4.05
CA LEU A 87 9.86 -2.82 -3.72
C LEU A 87 9.22 -1.59 -4.35
N PHE A 88 8.21 -1.82 -5.19
CA PHE A 88 7.40 -0.78 -5.79
C PHE A 88 6.02 -0.75 -5.15
N THR A 89 5.65 0.37 -4.52
CA THR A 89 4.34 0.54 -3.84
C THR A 89 3.67 1.85 -4.18
N SER A 90 2.34 1.89 -4.02
CA SER A 90 1.57 3.11 -4.25
C SER A 90 0.30 3.21 -3.38
N PRO A 91 -0.17 4.43 -3.07
CA PRO A 91 0.53 5.70 -3.18
C PRO A 91 1.56 5.89 -2.05
N HIS A 92 2.27 7.03 -2.03
CA HIS A 92 3.14 7.44 -0.93
C HIS A 92 2.33 8.20 0.14
N LEU A 93 2.89 8.30 1.35
CA LEU A 93 2.31 9.05 2.46
C LEU A 93 2.92 10.45 2.61
N GLU A 94 4.25 10.56 2.55
CA GLU A 94 4.94 11.85 2.75
C GLU A 94 5.83 12.22 1.57
N ARG A 95 6.71 11.30 1.15
CA ARG A 95 7.72 11.51 0.12
C ARG A 95 7.45 10.64 -1.09
N PHE A 96 7.60 11.21 -2.28
CA PHE A 96 7.50 10.45 -3.53
C PHE A 96 8.48 9.27 -3.59
N ASN A 97 9.67 9.39 -2.99
CA ASN A 97 10.68 8.33 -2.91
C ASN A 97 10.14 7.04 -2.27
N GLU A 98 9.14 7.10 -1.38
CA GLU A 98 8.56 5.92 -0.71
C GLU A 98 7.95 4.91 -1.69
N ARG A 99 7.69 5.33 -2.92
CA ARG A 99 7.14 4.45 -3.96
C ARG A 99 8.17 3.48 -4.53
N ILE A 100 9.47 3.80 -4.44
CA ILE A 100 10.57 2.98 -4.95
C ILE A 100 11.51 2.72 -3.77
N VAL A 101 11.49 1.51 -3.24
CA VAL A 101 12.29 1.09 -2.08
C VAL A 101 13.34 0.08 -2.54
N ILE A 102 14.58 0.23 -2.08
CA ILE A 102 15.68 -0.69 -2.35
C ILE A 102 16.29 -1.07 -1.01
N ASP A 103 16.34 -2.37 -0.72
CA ASP A 103 16.93 -2.93 0.51
C ASP A 103 16.29 -2.35 1.80
N GLY A 104 14.97 -2.21 1.79
CA GLY A 104 14.18 -1.67 2.90
C GLY A 104 14.15 -0.14 3.01
N GLU A 105 14.94 0.58 2.21
CA GLU A 105 15.05 2.04 2.27
C GLU A 105 14.45 2.72 1.01
N PRO A 106 13.68 3.81 1.15
CA PRO A 106 13.27 4.62 -0.01
C PRO A 106 14.48 5.05 -0.85
N ILE A 107 14.33 5.04 -2.17
CA ILE A 107 15.38 5.48 -3.11
C ILE A 107 15.92 6.85 -2.70
N SER A 108 17.24 7.01 -2.70
CA SER A 108 17.86 8.29 -2.34
C SER A 108 17.45 9.40 -3.32
N ASP A 109 17.43 10.65 -2.86
CA ASP A 109 17.07 11.79 -3.72
C ASP A 109 18.01 11.91 -4.93
N LEU A 110 19.30 11.66 -4.73
CA LEU A 110 20.29 11.66 -5.80
C LEU A 110 20.04 10.51 -6.79
N SER A 111 19.86 9.28 -6.31
CA SER A 111 19.61 8.11 -7.16
C SER A 111 18.31 8.28 -7.98
N LEU A 112 17.27 8.86 -7.37
CA LEU A 112 16.02 9.16 -8.06
C LEU A 112 16.23 10.17 -9.18
N ALA A 113 16.95 11.27 -8.91
CA ALA A 113 17.25 12.29 -9.90
C ALA A 113 18.12 11.74 -11.06
N THR A 114 19.14 10.94 -10.74
CA THR A 114 19.99 10.29 -11.74
C THR A 114 19.18 9.35 -12.63
N ASN A 115 18.39 8.45 -12.04
CA ASN A 115 17.55 7.53 -12.81
C ASN A 115 16.52 8.28 -13.68
N TRP A 116 15.97 9.41 -13.20
CA TRP A 116 15.08 10.22 -14.03
C TRP A 116 15.78 10.81 -15.25
N ILE A 117 17.00 11.32 -15.11
CA ILE A 117 17.79 11.87 -16.22
C ILE A 117 18.01 10.80 -17.30
N ASP A 118 18.24 9.56 -16.91
CA ASP A 118 18.45 8.45 -17.84
C ASP A 118 17.13 7.98 -18.49
N VAL A 119 16.01 8.01 -17.75
CA VAL A 119 14.70 7.53 -18.21
C VAL A 119 13.96 8.57 -19.09
N GLU A 120 14.06 9.86 -18.77
CA GLU A 120 13.28 10.93 -19.40
C GLU A 120 13.39 11.01 -20.94
N PRO A 121 14.57 10.79 -21.57
CA PRO A 121 14.70 10.77 -23.02
C PRO A 121 13.83 9.69 -23.68
N TYR A 122 13.75 8.50 -23.08
CA TYR A 122 12.96 7.39 -23.61
C TYR A 122 11.47 7.64 -23.46
N LEU A 123 11.04 8.21 -22.34
CA LEU A 123 9.66 8.65 -22.16
C LEU A 123 9.28 9.70 -23.21
N THR A 124 10.18 10.64 -23.51
CA THR A 124 9.98 11.69 -24.52
C THR A 124 9.84 11.11 -25.93
N MET A 125 10.65 10.10 -26.27
CA MET A 125 10.53 9.39 -27.55
C MET A 125 9.19 8.66 -27.67
N THR A 126 8.77 7.94 -26.64
CA THR A 126 7.45 7.29 -26.60
C THR A 126 6.31 8.31 -26.70
N ASP A 127 6.40 9.43 -25.98
CA ASP A 127 5.43 10.51 -26.04
C ASP A 127 5.30 11.10 -27.46
N ALA A 128 6.43 11.30 -28.16
CA ALA A 128 6.43 11.78 -29.55
C ALA A 128 5.78 10.78 -30.51
N GLU A 129 6.02 9.47 -30.35
CA GLU A 129 5.35 8.42 -31.13
C GLU A 129 3.83 8.42 -30.90
N LEU A 130 3.38 8.53 -29.64
CA LEU A 130 1.97 8.57 -29.27
C LEU A 130 1.27 9.79 -29.86
N VAL A 131 1.86 10.98 -29.70
CA VAL A 131 1.32 12.22 -30.26
C VAL A 131 1.25 12.15 -31.79
N GLY A 132 2.27 11.58 -32.45
CA GLY A 132 2.27 11.35 -33.89
C GLY A 132 1.14 10.44 -34.39
N ARG A 133 0.60 9.58 -33.52
CA ARG A 133 -0.56 8.71 -33.78
C ARG A 133 -1.90 9.32 -33.33
N GLY A 134 -1.89 10.55 -32.79
CA GLY A 134 -3.08 11.18 -32.23
C GLY A 134 -3.50 10.64 -30.86
N GLU A 135 -2.60 9.91 -30.18
CA GLU A 135 -2.82 9.40 -28.83
C GLU A 135 -2.28 10.36 -27.78
N SER A 136 -2.69 10.17 -26.53
CA SER A 136 -2.13 10.93 -25.40
C SER A 136 -0.82 10.31 -24.95
N THR A 137 0.08 11.18 -24.48
CA THR A 137 1.34 10.86 -23.81
C THR A 137 1.17 9.89 -22.65
N LEU A 138 2.29 9.35 -22.17
CA LEU A 138 2.35 8.52 -20.98
C LEU A 138 1.82 9.29 -19.77
N SER A 139 0.93 8.65 -19.04
CA SER A 139 0.40 9.09 -17.76
C SER A 139 1.47 9.11 -16.68
N PHE A 140 1.13 9.71 -15.54
CA PHE A 140 1.96 9.71 -14.34
C PHE A 140 2.40 8.29 -13.97
N PHE A 141 1.45 7.36 -13.90
CA PHE A 141 1.71 6.00 -13.42
C PHE A 141 2.49 5.16 -14.45
N GLU A 142 2.23 5.34 -15.75
CA GLU A 142 3.01 4.72 -16.82
C GLU A 142 4.49 5.15 -16.73
N ALA A 143 4.77 6.45 -16.59
CA ALA A 143 6.13 6.98 -16.45
C ALA A 143 6.82 6.57 -15.14
N LEU A 144 6.10 6.59 -14.02
CA LEU A 144 6.60 6.13 -12.72
C LEU A 144 7.00 4.65 -12.76
N THR A 145 6.20 3.82 -13.42
CA THR A 145 6.49 2.37 -13.52
C THR A 145 7.79 2.13 -14.29
N VAL A 146 8.00 2.84 -15.40
CA VAL A 146 9.26 2.76 -16.18
C VAL A 146 10.45 3.18 -15.31
N LEU A 147 10.30 4.29 -14.56
CA LEU A 147 11.34 4.77 -13.64
C LEU A 147 11.67 3.74 -12.55
N ALA A 148 10.66 3.09 -11.96
CA ALA A 148 10.87 2.06 -10.94
C ALA A 148 11.64 0.86 -11.50
N TYR A 149 11.25 0.36 -12.69
CA TYR A 149 11.96 -0.75 -13.31
C TYR A 149 13.42 -0.43 -13.65
N ALA A 150 13.67 0.78 -14.15
CA ALA A 150 15.02 1.26 -14.40
C ALA A 150 15.85 1.35 -13.11
N ALA A 151 15.28 1.93 -12.04
CA ALA A 151 15.95 2.08 -10.76
C ALA A 151 16.35 0.75 -10.13
N PHE A 152 15.52 -0.28 -10.24
CA PHE A 152 15.86 -1.62 -9.75
C PHE A 152 16.95 -2.32 -10.59
N ALA A 153 16.98 -2.05 -11.90
CA ALA A 153 18.02 -2.58 -12.80
C ALA A 153 19.38 -1.90 -12.54
N ASP A 154 19.36 -0.57 -12.33
CA ASP A 154 20.55 0.23 -11.98
C ASP A 154 21.08 -0.08 -10.58
N ALA A 155 20.19 -0.41 -9.65
CA ALA A 155 20.52 -0.86 -8.29
C ALA A 155 20.72 -2.38 -8.19
N PRO A 156 21.19 -3.07 -9.23
CA PRO A 156 20.94 -4.50 -9.54
C PRO A 156 20.33 -5.33 -8.40
N VAL A 157 19.01 -5.30 -8.27
CA VAL A 157 18.28 -6.10 -7.27
C VAL A 157 18.22 -7.57 -7.70
N ASP A 158 18.20 -8.48 -6.73
CA ASP A 158 18.04 -9.92 -6.98
C ASP A 158 16.59 -10.30 -7.26
N VAL A 159 15.63 -9.49 -6.79
CA VAL A 159 14.19 -9.67 -6.99
C VAL A 159 13.46 -8.35 -6.77
N ALA A 160 12.40 -8.11 -7.52
CA ALA A 160 11.50 -6.98 -7.30
C ALA A 160 10.10 -7.44 -6.86
N VAL A 161 9.57 -6.84 -5.80
CA VAL A 161 8.19 -6.99 -5.34
C VAL A 161 7.38 -5.80 -5.85
N ILE A 162 6.45 -6.06 -6.76
CA ILE A 162 5.76 -5.03 -7.52
C ILE A 162 4.28 -5.01 -7.12
N GLU A 163 3.86 -3.98 -6.38
CA GLU A 163 2.45 -3.72 -6.12
C GLU A 163 1.75 -3.18 -7.38
N VAL A 164 0.65 -3.81 -7.76
CA VAL A 164 -0.23 -3.31 -8.84
C VAL A 164 -0.94 -2.04 -8.39
N GLY A 165 -0.92 -0.99 -9.23
CA GLY A 165 -1.61 0.26 -8.95
C GLY A 165 -3.12 0.11 -8.94
N MET A 166 -3.71 -0.28 -10.08
CA MET A 166 -5.14 -0.53 -10.22
C MET A 166 -5.45 -1.67 -11.19
N GLY A 167 -6.36 -2.56 -10.78
CA GLY A 167 -6.74 -3.70 -11.61
C GLY A 167 -5.65 -4.77 -11.62
N GLY A 168 -5.06 -5.02 -12.79
CA GLY A 168 -4.04 -6.05 -13.02
C GLY A 168 -3.68 -6.15 -14.50
N GLU A 169 -4.60 -6.67 -15.31
CA GLU A 169 -4.42 -6.95 -16.75
C GLU A 169 -3.82 -5.78 -17.52
N TRP A 170 -4.34 -4.57 -17.31
CA TRP A 170 -3.93 -3.36 -18.03
C TRP A 170 -3.11 -2.38 -17.19
N ASP A 171 -2.73 -2.78 -15.97
CA ASP A 171 -1.90 -1.94 -15.11
C ASP A 171 -0.49 -1.81 -15.68
N SER A 172 0.11 -0.63 -15.63
CA SER A 172 1.45 -0.39 -16.18
C SER A 172 2.50 -1.37 -15.65
N THR A 173 2.35 -1.85 -14.40
CA THR A 173 3.26 -2.84 -13.82
C THR A 173 3.21 -4.19 -14.56
N ASN A 174 2.10 -4.52 -15.23
CA ASN A 174 1.91 -5.80 -15.92
C ASN A 174 2.70 -5.97 -17.23
N VAL A 175 3.65 -5.06 -17.53
CA VAL A 175 4.70 -5.29 -18.54
C VAL A 175 5.79 -6.25 -18.06
N ALA A 176 5.90 -6.49 -16.75
CA ALA A 176 6.78 -7.51 -16.20
C ALA A 176 6.20 -8.91 -16.37
N ASP A 177 7.09 -9.90 -16.44
CA ASP A 177 6.76 -11.32 -16.47
C ASP A 177 7.02 -11.93 -15.08
N ALA A 178 6.06 -11.74 -14.17
CA ALA A 178 6.17 -12.18 -12.79
C ALA A 178 6.23 -13.71 -12.66
N GLN A 179 7.15 -14.19 -11.83
CA GLN A 179 7.31 -15.61 -11.51
C GLN A 179 6.28 -16.06 -10.45
N VAL A 180 5.91 -15.14 -9.55
CA VAL A 180 4.88 -15.35 -8.55
C VAL A 180 3.85 -14.23 -8.63
N ALA A 181 2.60 -14.59 -8.90
CA ALA A 181 1.45 -13.69 -8.83
C ALA A 181 0.75 -13.87 -7.48
N VAL A 182 0.67 -12.80 -6.70
CA VAL A 182 0.08 -12.79 -5.37
C VAL A 182 -1.25 -12.04 -5.40
N PHE A 183 -2.30 -12.66 -4.85
CA PHE A 183 -3.62 -12.06 -4.72
C PHE A 183 -3.99 -11.89 -3.25
N THR A 184 -4.01 -10.65 -2.79
CA THR A 184 -4.65 -10.30 -1.51
C THR A 184 -6.18 -10.26 -1.69
N PRO A 185 -7.00 -10.08 -0.63
CA PRO A 185 -8.45 -10.14 -0.76
C PRO A 185 -9.01 -9.23 -1.86
N ILE A 186 -9.87 -9.81 -2.70
CA ILE A 186 -10.56 -9.12 -3.79
C ILE A 186 -11.96 -8.73 -3.30
N ALA A 187 -12.21 -7.42 -3.29
CA ALA A 187 -13.48 -6.82 -2.89
C ALA A 187 -13.87 -5.71 -3.87
N LEU A 188 -15.12 -5.24 -3.78
CA LEU A 188 -15.61 -4.10 -4.54
C LEU A 188 -14.81 -2.85 -4.20
N ASP A 189 -14.09 -2.32 -5.18
CA ASP A 189 -13.43 -1.01 -5.17
C ASP A 189 -13.19 -0.60 -6.62
N HIS A 190 -13.06 0.70 -6.89
CA HIS A 190 -12.87 1.24 -8.24
C HIS A 190 -13.92 0.73 -9.25
N THR A 191 -15.19 0.65 -8.83
CA THR A 191 -16.27 0.00 -9.60
C THR A 191 -16.55 0.70 -10.94
N ARG A 192 -16.20 1.98 -11.07
CA ARG A 192 -16.30 2.71 -12.35
C ARG A 192 -15.26 2.24 -13.37
N GLN A 193 -14.11 1.75 -12.92
CA GLN A 193 -12.99 1.32 -13.77
C GLN A 193 -12.94 -0.19 -13.97
N LEU A 194 -13.21 -0.97 -12.91
CA LEU A 194 -12.97 -2.41 -12.88
C LEU A 194 -14.23 -3.28 -13.02
N GLY A 195 -15.42 -2.67 -12.95
CA GLY A 195 -16.70 -3.37 -13.01
C GLY A 195 -17.50 -3.29 -11.71
N ALA A 196 -18.77 -3.68 -11.77
CA ALA A 196 -19.71 -3.58 -10.66
C ALA A 196 -19.79 -4.88 -9.84
N THR A 197 -19.11 -5.94 -10.26
CA THR A 197 -19.16 -7.26 -9.63
C THR A 197 -17.78 -7.75 -9.20
N ILE A 198 -17.75 -8.65 -8.21
CA ILE A 198 -16.51 -9.30 -7.78
C ILE A 198 -15.86 -10.09 -8.93
N GLU A 199 -16.66 -10.73 -9.80
CA GLU A 199 -16.17 -11.49 -10.94
C GLU A 199 -15.42 -10.61 -11.96
N GLU A 200 -15.96 -9.45 -12.32
CA GLU A 200 -15.31 -8.51 -13.24
C GLU A 200 -14.00 -7.97 -12.69
N ILE A 201 -14.00 -7.62 -11.39
CA ILE A 201 -12.81 -7.13 -10.70
C ILE A 201 -11.76 -8.24 -10.62
N ALA A 202 -12.16 -9.47 -10.27
CA ALA A 202 -11.26 -10.62 -10.20
C ALA A 202 -10.66 -10.95 -11.58
N ARG A 203 -11.45 -10.85 -12.65
CA ARG A 203 -10.99 -11.10 -14.03
C ARG A 203 -9.94 -10.09 -14.48
N THR A 204 -10.15 -8.82 -14.14
CA THR A 204 -9.15 -7.79 -14.42
C THR A 204 -7.89 -8.02 -13.59
N LYS A 205 -8.03 -8.37 -12.30
CA LYS A 205 -6.88 -8.64 -11.42
C LYS A 205 -6.09 -9.87 -11.88
N SER A 206 -6.77 -10.93 -12.30
CA SER A 206 -6.13 -12.19 -12.71
C SER A 206 -5.23 -12.05 -13.95
N GLY A 207 -5.32 -10.94 -14.67
CA GLY A 207 -4.42 -10.66 -15.80
C GLY A 207 -2.94 -10.48 -15.45
N ILE A 208 -2.57 -10.47 -14.16
CA ILE A 208 -1.17 -10.55 -13.74
C ILE A 208 -0.61 -11.99 -13.75
N VAL A 209 -1.47 -13.01 -13.87
CA VAL A 209 -1.02 -14.40 -13.97
C VAL A 209 -0.38 -14.62 -15.34
N LYS A 210 0.91 -14.97 -15.33
CA LYS A 210 1.70 -15.24 -16.53
C LYS A 210 1.78 -16.74 -16.80
N PRO A 211 2.05 -17.17 -18.05
CA PRO A 211 2.25 -18.57 -18.36
C PRO A 211 3.29 -19.22 -17.44
N ALA A 212 2.96 -20.39 -16.89
CA ALA A 212 3.79 -21.18 -15.98
C ALA A 212 4.23 -20.45 -14.69
N ALA A 213 3.57 -19.35 -14.31
CA ALA A 213 3.81 -18.69 -13.03
C ALA A 213 3.28 -19.55 -11.86
N ALA A 214 3.70 -19.21 -10.64
CA ALA A 214 3.04 -19.69 -9.44
C ALA A 214 2.06 -18.63 -8.93
N VAL A 215 0.92 -19.06 -8.42
CA VAL A 215 -0.13 -18.17 -7.89
C VAL A 215 -0.34 -18.45 -6.40
N VAL A 216 -0.23 -17.41 -5.59
CA VAL A 216 -0.55 -17.45 -4.15
C VAL A 216 -1.70 -16.50 -3.88
N SER A 217 -2.80 -17.00 -3.33
CA SER A 217 -3.96 -16.18 -3.01
C SER A 217 -4.30 -16.25 -1.53
N ALA A 218 -4.64 -15.10 -0.95
CA ALA A 218 -5.46 -15.01 0.24
C ALA A 218 -6.80 -15.73 0.04
N LYS A 219 -7.56 -15.89 1.11
CA LYS A 219 -8.90 -16.43 1.04
C LYS A 219 -9.79 -15.47 0.26
N GLN A 220 -10.59 -16.02 -0.66
CA GLN A 220 -11.45 -15.24 -1.54
C GLN A 220 -12.93 -15.62 -1.34
N THR A 221 -13.82 -14.80 -1.92
CA THR A 221 -15.20 -15.25 -2.17
C THR A 221 -15.20 -16.32 -3.27
N SER A 222 -16.28 -17.10 -3.36
CA SER A 222 -16.42 -18.15 -4.36
C SER A 222 -16.28 -17.64 -5.81
N GLU A 223 -16.77 -16.43 -6.07
CA GLU A 223 -16.72 -15.79 -7.39
C GLU A 223 -15.28 -15.43 -7.78
N ALA A 224 -14.53 -14.80 -6.88
CA ALA A 224 -13.14 -14.46 -7.13
C ALA A 224 -12.24 -15.71 -7.22
N GLU A 225 -12.44 -16.69 -6.33
CA GLU A 225 -11.70 -17.95 -6.35
C GLU A 225 -11.88 -18.68 -7.69
N ALA A 226 -13.12 -18.78 -8.20
CA ALA A 226 -13.40 -19.44 -9.47
C ALA A 226 -12.64 -18.79 -10.65
N VAL A 227 -12.60 -17.45 -10.68
CA VAL A 227 -11.86 -16.71 -11.71
C VAL A 227 -10.35 -16.94 -11.60
N LEU A 228 -9.78 -16.91 -10.40
CA LEU A 228 -8.35 -17.15 -10.19
C LEU A 228 -7.95 -18.57 -10.58
N ARG A 229 -8.77 -19.58 -10.25
CA ARG A 229 -8.55 -20.96 -10.69
C ARG A 229 -8.60 -21.10 -12.21
N GLN A 230 -9.58 -20.47 -12.86
CA GLN A 230 -9.68 -20.46 -14.32
C GLN A 230 -8.46 -19.80 -14.97
N ALA A 231 -7.99 -18.67 -14.43
CA ALA A 231 -6.79 -17.99 -14.95
C ALA A 231 -5.54 -18.87 -14.79
N ALA A 232 -5.38 -19.55 -13.65
CA ALA A 232 -4.28 -20.47 -13.43
C ALA A 232 -4.33 -21.66 -14.41
N GLU A 233 -5.51 -22.25 -14.64
CA GLU A 233 -5.69 -23.33 -15.61
C GLU A 233 -5.32 -22.89 -17.04
N LEU A 234 -5.81 -21.73 -17.48
CA LEU A 234 -5.55 -21.19 -18.83
C LEU A 234 -4.08 -20.86 -19.09
N THR A 235 -3.31 -20.61 -18.03
CA THR A 235 -1.89 -20.23 -18.10
C THR A 235 -0.96 -21.38 -17.70
N GLU A 236 -1.50 -22.57 -17.43
CA GLU A 236 -0.75 -23.72 -16.91
C GLU A 236 0.05 -23.39 -15.63
N SER A 237 -0.50 -22.48 -14.82
CA SER A 237 0.10 -22.01 -13.56
C SER A 237 -0.29 -22.91 -12.40
N THR A 238 0.54 -22.95 -11.37
CA THR A 238 0.16 -23.53 -10.07
C THR A 238 -0.62 -22.50 -9.25
N ILE A 239 -1.53 -22.95 -8.39
CA ILE A 239 -2.28 -22.05 -7.52
C ILE A 239 -2.52 -22.66 -6.14
N VAL A 240 -2.24 -21.87 -5.10
CA VAL A 240 -2.50 -22.20 -3.69
C VAL A 240 -3.32 -21.10 -3.04
N PHE A 241 -4.19 -21.49 -2.10
CA PHE A 241 -5.10 -20.61 -1.39
C PHE A 241 -4.93 -20.70 0.13
N GLU A 242 -4.99 -19.55 0.78
CA GLU A 242 -5.23 -19.46 2.22
C GLU A 242 -6.54 -20.16 2.60
N GLY A 243 -6.56 -20.84 3.74
CA GLY A 243 -7.66 -21.69 4.23
C GLY A 243 -7.64 -23.11 3.68
N ALA A 244 -7.06 -23.34 2.49
CA ALA A 244 -6.93 -24.67 1.90
C ALA A 244 -5.49 -25.19 2.02
N ASP A 245 -4.54 -24.47 1.44
CA ASP A 245 -3.15 -24.93 1.25
C ASP A 245 -2.22 -24.39 2.35
N PHE A 246 -2.46 -23.17 2.82
CA PHE A 246 -1.82 -22.55 3.98
C PHE A 246 -2.89 -21.82 4.80
N ASP A 247 -2.65 -21.47 6.07
CA ASP A 247 -3.66 -20.74 6.87
C ASP A 247 -3.06 -20.08 8.12
N VAL A 248 -3.77 -19.07 8.65
CA VAL A 248 -3.54 -18.56 10.00
C VAL A 248 -4.25 -19.48 11.00
N GLU A 249 -3.50 -20.14 11.87
CA GLU A 249 -4.08 -21.09 12.84
C GLU A 249 -4.46 -20.42 14.16
N SER A 250 -3.75 -19.35 14.55
CA SER A 250 -4.06 -18.61 15.77
C SER A 250 -3.46 -17.21 15.76
N THR A 251 -4.20 -16.22 16.27
CA THR A 251 -3.68 -14.89 16.63
C THR A 251 -3.90 -14.63 18.11
N THR A 252 -2.90 -14.07 18.79
CA THR A 252 -2.98 -13.60 20.17
C THR A 252 -2.44 -12.18 20.27
N VAL A 253 -3.18 -11.27 20.87
CA VAL A 253 -2.74 -9.88 21.10
C VAL A 253 -1.45 -9.88 21.92
N ALA A 254 -0.48 -9.10 21.48
CA ALA A 254 0.81 -8.94 22.14
C ALA A 254 1.19 -7.46 22.21
N VAL A 255 2.19 -7.14 23.05
CA VAL A 255 2.70 -5.76 23.14
C VAL A 255 3.30 -5.37 21.79
N GLY A 256 2.76 -4.31 21.18
CA GLY A 256 3.23 -3.81 19.88
C GLY A 256 2.70 -4.55 18.66
N GLY A 257 1.78 -5.51 18.81
CA GLY A 257 1.20 -6.23 17.68
C GLY A 257 0.53 -7.53 18.12
N GLN A 258 0.99 -8.66 17.58
CA GLN A 258 0.41 -9.98 17.82
C GLN A 258 1.43 -11.11 17.73
N LEU A 259 1.12 -12.22 18.39
CA LEU A 259 1.74 -13.52 18.12
C LEU A 259 0.84 -14.30 17.17
N VAL A 260 1.43 -14.79 16.08
CA VAL A 260 0.72 -15.52 15.02
C VAL A 260 1.30 -16.92 14.87
N SER A 261 0.45 -17.92 14.75
CA SER A 261 0.87 -19.24 14.26
C SER A 261 0.30 -19.46 12.87
N VAL A 262 1.16 -19.83 11.92
CA VAL A 262 0.82 -19.99 10.50
C VAL A 262 1.16 -21.41 10.08
N ARG A 263 0.19 -22.10 9.49
CA ARG A 263 0.47 -23.29 8.67
C ARG A 263 0.90 -22.80 7.29
N GLY A 264 2.19 -22.81 7.01
CA GLY A 264 2.74 -22.51 5.69
C GLY A 264 2.47 -23.64 4.69
N LEU A 265 3.04 -23.52 3.49
CA LEU A 265 2.95 -24.56 2.45
C LEU A 265 3.74 -25.81 2.82
N VAL A 266 4.84 -25.64 3.57
CA VAL A 266 5.79 -26.71 3.88
C VAL A 266 5.70 -27.19 5.32
N THR A 267 5.60 -26.24 6.26
CA THR A 267 5.66 -26.52 7.69
C THR A 267 4.77 -25.55 8.48
N ARG A 268 4.68 -25.77 9.79
CA ARG A 268 3.98 -24.89 10.73
C ARG A 268 5.00 -23.98 11.42
N TYR A 269 4.72 -22.67 11.38
CA TYR A 269 5.48 -21.64 12.06
C TYR A 269 4.70 -21.16 13.27
N GLU A 270 5.23 -21.38 14.48
CA GLU A 270 4.50 -21.11 15.72
C GLU A 270 4.96 -19.81 16.38
N GLN A 271 4.01 -19.05 16.92
CA GLN A 271 4.27 -17.87 17.77
C GLN A 271 5.20 -16.82 17.16
N LEU A 272 5.06 -16.57 15.86
CA LEU A 272 5.76 -15.50 15.15
C LEU A 272 5.34 -14.14 15.71
N LEU A 273 6.31 -13.31 16.08
CA LEU A 273 6.05 -11.94 16.50
C LEU A 273 5.79 -11.06 15.29
N LEU A 274 4.54 -10.62 15.14
CA LEU A 274 4.12 -9.71 14.08
C LEU A 274 3.85 -8.31 14.67
N PRO A 275 4.66 -7.28 14.34
CA PRO A 275 4.52 -5.94 14.92
C PRO A 275 3.40 -5.11 14.27
N PHE A 276 2.29 -5.75 13.94
CA PHE A 276 1.11 -5.12 13.34
C PHE A 276 -0.15 -5.50 14.11
N PHE A 277 -1.07 -4.53 14.24
CA PHE A 277 -2.38 -4.76 14.82
C PHE A 277 -3.39 -5.20 13.75
N GLY A 278 -4.42 -5.92 14.17
CA GLY A 278 -5.50 -6.39 13.29
C GLY A 278 -5.28 -7.81 12.76
N ASP A 279 -6.31 -8.64 12.80
CA ASP A 279 -6.22 -10.04 12.35
C ASP A 279 -5.93 -10.13 10.84
N HIS A 280 -6.42 -9.17 10.05
CA HIS A 280 -6.11 -9.07 8.61
C HIS A 280 -4.60 -8.92 8.32
N GLN A 281 -3.79 -8.45 9.28
CA GLN A 281 -2.34 -8.41 9.11
C GLN A 281 -1.69 -9.79 9.32
N ALA A 282 -2.28 -10.66 10.14
CA ALA A 282 -1.87 -12.06 10.22
C ALA A 282 -2.18 -12.81 8.92
N GLU A 283 -3.33 -12.55 8.31
CA GLU A 283 -3.71 -13.07 6.98
C GLU A 283 -2.71 -12.60 5.91
N ASN A 284 -2.40 -11.30 5.87
CA ASN A 284 -1.36 -10.75 4.98
C ASN A 284 0.01 -11.42 5.22
N ALA A 285 0.36 -11.69 6.48
CA ALA A 285 1.62 -12.36 6.83
C ALA A 285 1.64 -13.81 6.35
N ALA A 286 0.53 -14.55 6.46
CA ALA A 286 0.43 -15.91 5.95
C ALA A 286 0.58 -15.94 4.42
N VAL A 287 -0.05 -15.00 3.70
CA VAL A 287 0.12 -14.84 2.25
C VAL A 287 1.56 -14.49 1.89
N ALA A 288 2.20 -13.61 2.66
CA ALA A 288 3.60 -13.25 2.44
C ALA A 288 4.55 -14.44 2.64
N ILE A 289 4.36 -15.23 3.70
CA ILE A 289 5.12 -16.47 3.93
C ILE A 289 4.95 -17.42 2.75
N ALA A 290 3.72 -17.71 2.34
CA ALA A 290 3.45 -18.61 1.22
C ALA A 290 4.05 -18.10 -0.10
N ALA A 291 4.01 -16.79 -0.35
CA ALA A 291 4.64 -16.17 -1.52
C ALA A 291 6.17 -16.33 -1.52
N VAL A 292 6.81 -16.18 -0.37
CA VAL A 292 8.27 -16.32 -0.25
C VAL A 292 8.69 -17.80 -0.32
N GLU A 293 7.96 -18.72 0.32
CA GLU A 293 8.18 -20.17 0.16
C GLU A 293 8.04 -20.61 -1.31
N THR A 294 7.04 -20.05 -2.01
CA THR A 294 6.80 -20.28 -3.44
C THR A 294 7.96 -19.75 -4.28
N PHE A 295 8.42 -18.53 -4.02
CA PHE A 295 9.50 -17.90 -4.78
C PHE A 295 10.86 -18.59 -4.59
N LEU A 296 11.26 -18.86 -3.34
CA LEU A 296 12.60 -19.39 -3.03
C LEU A 296 12.73 -20.90 -3.31
N GLY A 297 11.65 -21.67 -3.09
CA GLY A 297 11.70 -23.12 -3.10
C GLY A 297 10.57 -23.81 -3.84
N GLY A 298 9.79 -23.08 -4.64
CA GLY A 298 8.62 -23.63 -5.34
C GLY A 298 7.54 -24.16 -4.38
N GLY A 299 7.48 -23.65 -3.15
CA GLY A 299 6.57 -24.12 -2.11
C GLY A 299 6.99 -25.45 -1.47
N THR A 300 8.26 -25.83 -1.58
CA THR A 300 8.79 -27.10 -1.03
C THR A 300 9.91 -26.92 0.01
N GLN A 301 10.37 -25.69 0.22
CA GLN A 301 11.39 -25.36 1.21
C GLN A 301 10.81 -24.43 2.28
N GLU A 302 11.02 -24.77 3.54
CA GLU A 302 10.60 -23.93 4.67
C GLU A 302 11.51 -22.70 4.80
N LEU A 303 10.95 -21.63 5.36
CA LEU A 303 11.71 -20.46 5.78
C LEU A 303 12.33 -20.74 7.15
N THR A 304 13.62 -20.44 7.31
CA THR A 304 14.26 -20.61 8.62
C THR A 304 13.65 -19.64 9.63
N GLY A 305 13.61 -20.03 10.92
CA GLY A 305 13.09 -19.18 12.00
C GLY A 305 13.74 -17.79 12.04
N ASN A 306 15.07 -17.69 11.81
CA ASN A 306 15.77 -16.41 11.78
C ASN A 306 15.25 -15.47 10.68
N VAL A 307 14.95 -16.00 9.49
CA VAL A 307 14.40 -15.19 8.37
C VAL A 307 13.02 -14.64 8.73
N LEU A 308 12.19 -15.44 9.39
CA LEU A 308 10.86 -15.02 9.83
C LEU A 308 10.96 -13.96 10.93
N ASP A 309 11.78 -14.21 11.96
CA ASP A 309 11.96 -13.31 13.09
C ASP A 309 12.54 -11.96 12.65
N GLU A 310 13.63 -11.98 11.88
CA GLU A 310 14.26 -10.75 11.36
C GLU A 310 13.36 -10.05 10.34
N GLY A 311 12.74 -10.81 9.45
CA GLY A 311 11.87 -10.28 8.40
C GLY A 311 10.63 -9.60 8.97
N PHE A 312 9.91 -10.21 9.91
CA PHE A 312 8.75 -9.57 10.53
C PHE A 312 9.13 -8.44 11.48
N ALA A 313 10.23 -8.56 12.23
CA ALA A 313 10.69 -7.47 13.09
C ALA A 313 11.07 -6.20 12.30
N ALA A 314 11.61 -6.36 11.09
CA ALA A 314 11.99 -5.25 10.21
C ALA A 314 10.85 -4.78 9.28
N ALA A 315 9.76 -5.56 9.16
CA ALA A 315 8.64 -5.19 8.30
C ALA A 315 7.95 -3.92 8.84
N THR A 316 7.61 -3.02 7.94
CA THR A 316 6.84 -1.81 8.26
C THR A 316 5.54 -1.76 7.48
N SER A 317 4.55 -1.02 7.96
CA SER A 317 3.34 -0.71 7.19
C SER A 317 2.80 0.67 7.58
N PRO A 318 3.49 1.75 7.15
CA PRO A 318 3.09 3.10 7.51
C PRO A 318 1.62 3.38 7.16
N GLY A 319 0.89 4.03 8.07
CA GLY A 319 -0.52 4.33 7.89
C GLY A 319 -1.47 3.12 7.94
N ARG A 320 -1.09 2.00 8.56
CA ARG A 320 -1.97 0.83 8.80
C ARG A 320 -2.00 0.53 10.29
N LEU A 321 -3.10 0.88 10.96
CA LEU A 321 -3.25 0.82 12.43
C LEU A 321 -2.01 1.31 13.19
N GLN A 322 -1.36 2.36 12.67
CA GLN A 322 -0.09 2.84 13.16
C GLN A 322 -0.31 3.75 14.36
N ILE A 323 0.35 3.46 15.48
CA ILE A 323 0.38 4.35 16.64
C ILE A 323 1.38 5.48 16.35
N VAL A 324 0.89 6.72 16.39
CA VAL A 324 1.71 7.93 16.18
C VAL A 324 1.70 8.87 17.39
N GLY A 325 0.96 8.53 18.45
CA GLY A 325 0.94 9.30 19.69
C GLY A 325 0.64 8.44 20.92
N GLN A 326 1.23 8.79 22.07
CA GLN A 326 1.03 8.10 23.34
C GLN A 326 0.00 8.79 24.25
N SER A 327 0.08 10.11 24.37
CA SER A 327 -0.74 10.90 25.31
C SER A 327 -1.42 12.09 24.60
N PRO A 328 -2.71 11.99 24.23
CA PRO A 328 -3.54 10.78 24.22
C PRO A 328 -3.04 9.78 23.16
N ARG A 329 -3.55 8.55 23.22
CA ARG A 329 -3.23 7.55 22.19
C ARG A 329 -3.76 8.05 20.85
N THR A 330 -2.88 8.14 19.86
CA THR A 330 -3.27 8.50 18.48
C THR A 330 -2.92 7.35 17.54
N VAL A 331 -3.92 6.85 16.82
CA VAL A 331 -3.82 5.79 15.83
C VAL A 331 -4.21 6.34 14.46
N VAL A 332 -3.44 6.02 13.42
CA VAL A 332 -3.76 6.37 12.04
C VAL A 332 -3.94 5.10 11.21
N ASP A 333 -4.94 5.12 10.33
CA ASP A 333 -5.19 4.01 9.41
C ASP A 333 -5.77 4.50 8.08
N ALA A 334 -5.22 4.00 6.96
CA ALA A 334 -5.61 4.47 5.63
C ALA A 334 -6.81 3.73 5.02
N ALA A 335 -7.64 3.06 5.83
CA ALA A 335 -8.95 2.60 5.42
C ALA A 335 -9.73 3.73 4.72
N HIS A 336 -10.15 3.46 3.49
CA HIS A 336 -10.80 4.43 2.61
C HIS A 336 -11.89 3.77 1.74
N ASN A 337 -12.33 2.57 2.14
CA ASN A 337 -13.47 1.85 1.59
C ASN A 337 -14.17 1.08 2.73
N PRO A 338 -15.41 0.61 2.54
CA PRO A 338 -16.17 -0.03 3.61
C PRO A 338 -15.50 -1.29 4.18
N HIS A 339 -14.85 -2.09 3.34
CA HIS A 339 -14.15 -3.31 3.76
C HIS A 339 -12.97 -3.00 4.69
N GLY A 340 -12.15 -2.01 4.33
CA GLY A 340 -11.04 -1.55 5.16
C GLY A 340 -11.52 -0.93 6.47
N ALA A 341 -12.60 -0.13 6.42
CA ALA A 341 -13.18 0.48 7.61
C ALA A 341 -13.77 -0.56 8.59
N ALA A 342 -14.37 -1.63 8.08
CA ALA A 342 -14.81 -2.75 8.90
C ALA A 342 -13.64 -3.50 9.55
N SER A 343 -12.55 -3.70 8.79
CA SER A 343 -11.32 -4.32 9.31
C SER A 343 -10.67 -3.46 10.41
N LEU A 344 -10.69 -2.14 10.22
CA LEU A 344 -10.24 -1.14 11.20
C LEU A 344 -11.10 -1.20 12.46
N ALA A 345 -12.43 -1.18 12.34
CA ALA A 345 -13.33 -1.23 13.48
C ALA A 345 -13.12 -2.50 14.33
N ALA A 346 -13.08 -3.67 13.69
CA ALA A 346 -12.80 -4.94 14.37
C ALA A 346 -11.44 -4.94 15.08
N ALA A 347 -10.42 -4.30 14.47
CA ALA A 347 -9.11 -4.19 15.09
C ALA A 347 -9.10 -3.23 16.29
N ILE A 348 -9.83 -2.11 16.23
CA ILE A 348 -9.98 -1.19 17.36
C ILE A 348 -10.56 -1.92 18.57
N GLU A 349 -11.64 -2.70 18.40
CA GLU A 349 -12.26 -3.45 19.49
C GLU A 349 -11.37 -4.56 20.07
N ARG A 350 -10.60 -5.24 19.22
CA ARG A 350 -9.83 -6.43 19.63
C ARG A 350 -8.46 -6.10 20.22
N TYR A 351 -7.78 -5.10 19.67
CA TYR A 351 -6.37 -4.83 19.97
C TYR A 351 -6.16 -3.68 20.95
N PHE A 352 -7.20 -2.89 21.21
CA PHE A 352 -7.09 -1.70 22.05
C PHE A 352 -8.17 -1.71 23.14
N ASP A 353 -7.78 -1.27 24.34
CA ASP A 353 -8.67 -1.13 25.49
C ASP A 353 -9.03 0.35 25.67
N PHE A 354 -9.67 0.93 24.65
CA PHE A 354 -10.12 2.32 24.66
C PHE A 354 -11.48 2.44 25.33
N ASP A 355 -11.65 3.42 26.21
CA ASP A 355 -12.96 3.72 26.81
C ASP A 355 -13.76 4.77 26.01
N ARG A 356 -13.07 5.51 25.14
CA ARG A 356 -13.65 6.49 24.24
C ARG A 356 -12.79 6.69 22.99
N VAL A 357 -13.39 6.65 21.82
CA VAL A 357 -12.72 6.89 20.53
C VAL A 357 -13.27 8.14 19.89
N THR A 358 -12.40 9.14 19.70
CA THR A 358 -12.66 10.28 18.84
C THR A 358 -12.05 10.02 17.47
N ALA A 359 -12.85 10.02 16.41
CA ALA A 359 -12.35 9.86 15.05
C ALA A 359 -12.23 11.22 14.34
N VAL A 360 -11.13 11.45 13.63
CA VAL A 360 -10.99 12.50 12.62
C VAL A 360 -11.04 11.83 11.24
N ILE A 361 -12.00 12.25 10.41
CA ILE A 361 -12.23 11.65 9.10
C ILE A 361 -12.26 12.69 7.98
N GLY A 362 -11.62 12.35 6.86
CA GLY A 362 -11.75 13.05 5.59
C GLY A 362 -11.70 12.03 4.46
N VAL A 363 -12.66 12.10 3.54
CA VAL A 363 -12.88 11.09 2.48
C VAL A 363 -12.77 11.74 1.10
N LEU A 364 -12.29 10.99 0.11
CA LEU A 364 -12.23 11.45 -1.29
C LEU A 364 -13.56 11.18 -2.02
N ALA A 365 -13.93 12.05 -2.96
CA ALA A 365 -15.25 12.07 -3.59
C ALA A 365 -15.60 10.80 -4.37
N GLU A 366 -14.61 10.04 -4.85
CA GLU A 366 -14.86 8.77 -5.55
C GLU A 366 -15.14 7.58 -4.64
N LYS A 367 -14.99 7.72 -3.32
CA LYS A 367 -15.10 6.63 -2.34
C LYS A 367 -16.49 6.59 -1.69
N ASP A 368 -16.87 5.42 -1.20
CA ASP A 368 -18.13 5.21 -0.48
C ASP A 368 -18.04 5.74 0.96
N ALA A 369 -18.22 7.04 1.11
CA ALA A 369 -18.18 7.72 2.40
C ALA A 369 -19.24 7.18 3.37
N GLU A 370 -20.45 6.86 2.90
CA GLU A 370 -21.52 6.34 3.75
C GLU A 370 -21.17 4.96 4.30
N GLY A 371 -20.69 4.05 3.45
CA GLY A 371 -20.27 2.72 3.87
C GLY A 371 -19.09 2.74 4.84
N ILE A 372 -18.12 3.66 4.67
CA ILE A 372 -17.02 3.87 5.63
C ILE A 372 -17.58 4.33 6.98
N LEU A 373 -18.44 5.36 7.00
CA LEU A 373 -19.04 5.89 8.22
C LEU A 373 -19.85 4.84 8.96
N ARG A 374 -20.65 4.04 8.24
CA ARG A 374 -21.44 2.95 8.82
C ARG A 374 -20.58 1.87 9.45
N ALA A 375 -19.44 1.53 8.83
CA ALA A 375 -18.52 0.53 9.36
C ALA A 375 -17.81 1.02 10.64
N LEU A 376 -17.58 2.32 10.79
CA LEU A 376 -16.93 2.91 11.97
C LEU A 376 -17.89 3.24 13.12
N LEU A 377 -19.19 3.37 12.83
CA LEU A 377 -20.22 3.69 13.83
C LEU A 377 -20.15 2.87 15.13
N PRO A 378 -19.89 1.54 15.11
CA PRO A 378 -19.88 0.74 16.34
C PRO A 378 -18.76 1.11 17.33
N VAL A 379 -17.68 1.74 16.84
CA VAL A 379 -16.44 1.93 17.62
C VAL A 379 -16.05 3.39 17.82
N VAL A 380 -16.81 4.34 17.28
CA VAL A 380 -16.50 5.78 17.32
C VAL A 380 -17.57 6.51 18.14
N ASP A 381 -17.15 7.17 19.22
CA ASP A 381 -18.04 7.93 20.12
C ASP A 381 -18.23 9.38 19.68
N GLU A 382 -17.18 10.01 19.13
CA GLU A 382 -17.20 11.38 18.64
C GLU A 382 -16.53 11.42 17.26
N LEU A 383 -17.15 12.10 16.31
CA LEU A 383 -16.66 12.23 14.95
C LEU A 383 -16.35 13.69 14.62
N ILE A 384 -15.12 13.96 14.22
CA ILE A 384 -14.70 15.23 13.64
C ILE A 384 -14.50 15.04 12.14
N VAL A 385 -15.31 15.72 11.35
CA VAL A 385 -15.21 15.73 9.90
C VAL A 385 -14.35 16.90 9.45
N THR A 386 -13.44 16.65 8.51
CA THR A 386 -12.60 17.67 7.87
C THR A 386 -12.48 17.40 6.37
N THR A 387 -12.10 18.44 5.62
CA THR A 387 -11.66 18.28 4.23
C THR A 387 -10.25 17.67 4.25
N ALA A 388 -10.05 16.53 3.60
CA ALA A 388 -8.72 15.93 3.48
C ALA A 388 -7.78 16.82 2.64
N PRO A 389 -6.45 16.76 2.82
CA PRO A 389 -5.46 17.52 2.02
C PRO A 389 -5.39 17.01 0.57
N SER A 390 -6.42 17.27 -0.23
CA SER A 390 -6.52 16.87 -1.63
C SER A 390 -7.61 17.66 -2.35
N ASP A 391 -7.37 18.04 -3.60
CA ASP A 391 -8.40 18.64 -4.47
C ASP A 391 -9.58 17.71 -4.77
N ARG A 392 -9.42 16.40 -4.47
CA ARG A 392 -10.45 15.37 -4.65
C ARG A 392 -11.27 15.10 -3.38
N ALA A 393 -10.98 15.80 -2.29
CA ALA A 393 -11.67 15.60 -1.02
C ALA A 393 -13.12 16.06 -1.09
N VAL A 394 -14.02 15.34 -0.42
CA VAL A 394 -15.37 15.83 -0.14
C VAL A 394 -15.24 17.02 0.82
N PRO A 395 -15.89 18.17 0.54
CA PRO A 395 -15.91 19.30 1.46
C PRO A 395 -16.41 18.91 2.85
N ALA A 396 -15.78 19.42 3.90
CA ALA A 396 -16.09 19.06 5.29
C ALA A 396 -17.58 19.17 5.65
N GLU A 397 -18.26 20.23 5.20
CA GLU A 397 -19.69 20.43 5.49
C GLU A 397 -20.58 19.41 4.78
N GLU A 398 -20.29 19.08 3.52
CA GLU A 398 -21.02 18.06 2.76
C GLU A 398 -20.84 16.67 3.40
N LEU A 399 -19.60 16.32 3.78
CA LEU A 399 -19.31 15.07 4.48
C LEU A 399 -19.97 15.04 5.87
N ALA A 400 -20.09 16.18 6.55
CA ALA A 400 -20.76 16.29 7.84
C ALA A 400 -22.27 16.13 7.74
N GLU A 401 -22.91 16.66 6.69
CA GLU A 401 -24.33 16.41 6.40
C GLU A 401 -24.59 14.91 6.26
N LEU A 402 -23.78 14.21 5.46
CA LEU A 402 -23.86 12.76 5.33
C LEU A 402 -23.61 12.06 6.67
N ALA A 403 -22.56 12.45 7.40
CA ALA A 403 -22.22 11.85 8.69
C ALA A 403 -23.35 11.95 9.71
N ARG A 404 -24.09 13.08 9.75
CA ARG A 404 -25.27 13.25 10.63
C ARG A 404 -26.46 12.36 10.27
N THR A 405 -26.45 11.72 9.10
CA THR A 405 -27.45 10.68 8.75
C THR A 405 -27.09 9.28 9.29
N VAL A 406 -25.83 9.09 9.69
CA VAL A 406 -25.28 7.81 10.17
C VAL A 406 -25.00 7.84 11.68
N PHE A 407 -24.38 8.92 12.15
CA PHE A 407 -24.03 9.16 13.55
C PHE A 407 -25.06 10.08 14.23
N PRO A 408 -25.22 9.99 15.56
CA PRO A 408 -25.99 10.98 16.33
C PRO A 408 -25.48 12.39 16.06
N ALA A 409 -26.37 13.33 15.73
CA ALA A 409 -25.98 14.65 15.25
C ALA A 409 -25.10 15.44 16.24
N GLU A 410 -25.29 15.22 17.54
CA GLU A 410 -24.52 15.81 18.64
C GLU A 410 -23.09 15.29 18.75
N SER A 411 -22.82 14.10 18.18
CA SER A 411 -21.49 13.48 18.14
C SER A 411 -20.66 13.92 16.93
N VAL A 412 -21.27 14.61 15.97
CA VAL A 412 -20.62 15.05 14.72
C VAL A 412 -20.20 16.52 14.81
N ARG A 413 -18.91 16.77 14.61
CA ARG A 413 -18.28 18.10 14.60
C ARG A 413 -17.63 18.34 13.26
N VAL A 414 -17.51 19.60 12.87
CA VAL A 414 -16.81 20.01 11.64
C VAL A 414 -15.61 20.85 12.03
N ALA A 415 -14.46 20.56 11.42
CA ALA A 415 -13.26 21.36 11.50
C ALA A 415 -12.98 22.04 10.15
N ALA A 416 -12.42 23.25 10.19
CA ALA A 416 -12.14 24.03 8.99
C ALA A 416 -11.00 23.46 8.15
N ASP A 417 -10.02 22.84 8.82
CA ASP A 417 -8.85 22.22 8.20
C ASP A 417 -8.36 21.01 9.01
N ALA A 418 -7.49 20.22 8.39
CA ALA A 418 -6.97 18.99 8.97
C ALA A 418 -6.22 19.22 10.28
N ASP A 419 -5.40 20.27 10.39
CA ASP A 419 -4.58 20.51 11.58
C ASP A 419 -5.45 20.92 12.79
N GLY A 420 -6.48 21.74 12.54
CA GLY A 420 -7.51 22.08 13.52
C GLY A 420 -8.31 20.85 13.95
N ALA A 421 -8.63 19.95 13.01
CA ALA A 421 -9.31 18.69 13.31
C ALA A 421 -8.46 17.79 14.22
N LEU A 422 -7.16 17.64 13.92
CA LEU A 422 -6.21 16.87 14.71
C LEU A 422 -6.05 17.45 16.12
N THR A 423 -5.90 18.76 16.24
CA THR A 423 -5.80 19.45 17.53
C THR A 423 -7.04 19.23 18.37
N ALA A 424 -8.24 19.46 17.81
CA ALA A 424 -9.51 19.24 18.50
C ALA A 424 -9.70 17.76 18.87
N GLY A 425 -9.36 16.84 17.96
CA GLY A 425 -9.44 15.40 18.17
C GLY A 425 -8.59 14.93 19.34
N ARG A 426 -7.33 15.40 19.43
CA ARG A 426 -6.46 15.09 20.58
C ARG A 426 -7.00 15.68 21.88
N LEU A 427 -7.54 16.90 21.87
CA LEU A 427 -8.13 17.50 23.07
C LEU A 427 -9.36 16.73 23.57
N LEU A 428 -10.18 16.18 22.66
CA LEU A 428 -11.31 15.32 23.03
C LEU A 428 -10.85 13.96 23.54
N ALA A 429 -9.89 13.33 22.86
CA ALA A 429 -9.32 12.05 23.27
C ALA A 429 -8.64 12.14 24.65
N ALA A 430 -8.02 13.26 25.00
CA ALA A 430 -7.39 13.46 26.31
C ALA A 430 -8.38 13.67 27.48
N ARG A 431 -9.70 13.60 27.27
CA ARG A 431 -10.70 13.77 28.33
C ARG A 431 -10.84 12.55 29.25
N THR A 432 -10.31 11.40 28.83
CA THR A 432 -10.29 10.16 29.61
C THR A 432 -8.90 9.54 29.56
N ASP A 433 -8.54 8.76 30.58
CA ASP A 433 -7.20 8.13 30.65
C ASP A 433 -6.99 7.07 29.56
N LYS A 434 -8.08 6.52 29.01
CA LYS A 434 -8.08 5.52 27.92
C LYS A 434 -8.71 6.06 26.64
N GLY A 435 -8.78 7.38 26.49
CA GLY A 435 -9.31 8.01 25.29
C GLY A 435 -8.32 7.97 24.15
N ALA A 436 -8.83 7.74 22.93
CA ALA A 436 -8.01 7.62 21.74
C ALA A 436 -8.48 8.55 20.62
N LEU A 437 -7.51 9.06 19.86
CA LEU A 437 -7.73 9.69 18.56
C LEU A 437 -7.49 8.64 17.47
N LEU A 438 -8.51 8.38 16.65
CA LEU A 438 -8.38 7.62 15.41
C LEU A 438 -8.41 8.58 14.21
N VAL A 439 -7.45 8.48 13.29
CA VAL A 439 -7.46 9.28 12.05
C VAL A 439 -7.50 8.38 10.83
N THR A 440 -8.52 8.54 9.99
CA THR A 440 -8.77 7.62 8.87
C THR A 440 -9.58 8.26 7.72
N GLY A 441 -9.96 7.47 6.71
CA GLY A 441 -10.83 7.87 5.59
C GLY A 441 -10.07 8.23 4.32
N SER A 442 -8.82 8.70 4.43
CA SER A 442 -7.97 8.97 3.27
C SER A 442 -6.49 8.86 3.58
N ILE A 443 -5.72 8.40 2.59
CA ILE A 443 -4.27 8.26 2.69
C ILE A 443 -3.60 9.62 2.88
N THR A 444 -4.11 10.70 2.26
CA THR A 444 -3.53 12.04 2.39
C THR A 444 -3.71 12.64 3.79
N LEU A 445 -4.86 12.43 4.43
CA LEU A 445 -5.08 12.84 5.82
C LEU A 445 -4.18 12.06 6.78
N VAL A 446 -4.02 10.75 6.56
CA VAL A 446 -3.10 9.91 7.32
C VAL A 446 -1.65 10.39 7.17
N GLY A 447 -1.19 10.64 5.94
CA GLY A 447 0.14 11.17 5.66
C GLY A 447 0.40 12.50 6.39
N ARG A 448 -0.55 13.44 6.30
CA ARG A 448 -0.48 14.72 7.04
C ARG A 448 -0.36 14.50 8.55
N THR A 449 -1.14 13.56 9.09
CA THR A 449 -1.13 13.25 10.53
C THR A 449 0.21 12.69 10.99
N ILE A 450 0.82 11.79 10.20
CA ILE A 450 2.14 11.23 10.52
C ILE A 450 3.21 12.34 10.53
N THR A 451 3.17 13.26 9.57
CA THR A 451 4.08 14.42 9.54
C THR A 451 3.91 15.29 10.79
N VAL A 452 2.68 15.71 11.10
CA VAL A 452 2.41 16.55 12.28
C VAL A 452 2.83 15.84 13.57
N ALA A 453 2.52 14.54 13.71
CA ALA A 453 2.88 13.76 14.88
C ALA A 453 4.39 13.66 15.10
N ARG A 454 5.17 13.57 14.00
CA ARG A 454 6.63 13.58 14.04
C ARG A 454 7.16 14.95 14.42
N ASP A 455 6.70 16.01 13.75
CA ASP A 455 7.16 17.38 13.95
C ASP A 455 6.90 17.87 15.39
N GLU A 456 5.79 17.43 15.98
CA GLU A 456 5.39 17.77 17.34
C GLU A 456 5.77 16.70 18.39
N ASN A 457 6.52 15.66 17.99
CA ASN A 457 7.00 14.57 18.86
C ASN A 457 5.91 13.89 19.72
N TRP A 458 4.78 13.53 19.13
CA TRP A 458 3.65 12.93 19.84
C TRP A 458 3.95 11.56 20.48
N LEU A 459 4.99 10.87 20.01
CA LEU A 459 5.46 9.60 20.60
C LEU A 459 6.35 9.78 21.83
N GLY A 460 7.04 10.92 21.94
CA GLY A 460 7.96 11.22 23.04
C GLY A 460 7.37 12.14 24.13
N ALA A 461 6.14 12.61 23.94
CA ALA A 461 5.43 13.55 24.82
C ALA A 461 4.54 12.88 25.88
#